data_AF-A0A6V8L3G3-F1
#
_entry.id   AF-A0A6V8L3G3-F1
#
_cell.length_a   1.000
_cell.length_b   1.000
_cell.length_c   1.000
_cell.angle_alpha   90.00
_cell.angle_beta   90.00
_cell.angle_gamma   90.00
#
_symmetry.space_group_name_H-M   'P 1'
#
loop_
_entity.id
_entity.type
_entity.pdbx_description
1 polymer ?
#
loop_
_entity_poly.entity_id
_entity_poly.type
_entity_poly.pdbx_seq_one_letter_code
_entity_poly.pdbx_strand_id
1 'polypeptide(L)'
;MAEDAVVSRSVLDIQYVDRNGAASQRLVEPVALLGGGRLWYLVGWCRLRGDEREFRLDRMRHAATTAEIAPSRSIGPDRLRLPHLPVAPLDFLRNADRMLSAVPLTMDA
;
A
#
# COMPACT_ATOMS: atom_id res chain seq x y z
N MET A 1 2.13 9.80 -1.27
CA MET A 1 2.81 9.11 -0.14
C MET A 1 3.06 7.63 -0.41
N ALA A 2 2.04 6.76 -0.42
CA ALA A 2 2.25 5.33 -0.70
C ALA A 2 2.60 5.06 -2.18
N GLU A 3 1.96 5.78 -3.11
CA GLU A 3 2.25 5.72 -4.55
C GLU A 3 3.69 6.14 -4.85
N ASP A 4 4.13 7.28 -4.31
CA ASP A 4 5.51 7.76 -4.44
C ASP A 4 6.51 6.74 -3.90
N ALA A 5 6.21 6.11 -2.76
CA ALA A 5 7.06 5.09 -2.16
C ALA A 5 7.17 3.83 -3.04
N VAL A 6 6.10 3.44 -3.73
CA VAL A 6 6.16 2.35 -4.73
C VAL A 6 7.04 2.75 -5.91
N VAL A 7 6.85 3.96 -6.45
CA VAL A 7 7.62 4.46 -7.61
C VAL A 7 9.11 4.60 -7.29
N SER A 8 9.43 5.16 -6.13
CA SER A 8 10.81 5.34 -5.65
C SER A 8 11.42 4.09 -5.01
N ARG A 9 10.60 3.05 -4.76
CA ARG A 9 10.93 1.88 -3.94
C ARG A 9 11.39 2.24 -2.53
N SER A 10 11.00 3.39 -1.98
CA SER A 10 11.36 3.75 -0.61
C SER A 10 10.61 2.89 0.39
N VAL A 11 11.32 2.34 1.37
CA VAL A 11 10.73 1.53 2.46
C VAL A 11 9.74 2.40 3.24
N LEU A 12 8.57 1.83 3.52
CA LEU A 12 7.51 2.45 4.32
C LEU A 12 7.57 1.95 5.76
N ASP A 13 7.53 2.86 6.72
CA ASP A 13 7.20 2.57 8.11
C ASP A 13 5.70 2.80 8.33
N ILE A 14 4.98 1.74 8.70
CA ILE A 14 3.53 1.78 8.88
C ILE A 14 3.11 1.33 10.27
N GLN A 15 2.11 2.00 10.83
CA GLN A 15 1.32 1.46 11.94
C GLN A 15 0.07 0.81 11.37
N TYR A 16 -0.01 -0.51 11.47
CA TYR A 16 -1.04 -1.32 10.84
C TYR A 16 -1.88 -2.08 11.86
N VAL A 17 -3.21 -1.97 11.72
CA VAL A 17 -4.18 -2.74 12.51
C VAL A 17 -4.66 -3.91 11.67
N ASP A 18 -4.43 -5.13 12.14
CA ASP A 18 -4.86 -6.32 11.40
C ASP A 18 -6.38 -6.57 11.51
N ARG A 19 -6.84 -7.66 10.87
CA ARG A 19 -8.28 -8.00 10.85
C ARG A 19 -8.85 -8.33 12.24
N ASN A 20 -8.01 -8.71 13.19
CA ASN A 20 -8.38 -9.04 14.56
C ASN A 20 -8.26 -7.82 15.48
N GLY A 21 -7.90 -6.64 14.94
CA GLY A 21 -7.71 -5.42 15.71
C GLY A 21 -6.32 -5.27 16.33
N ALA A 22 -5.38 -6.19 16.07
CA ALA A 22 -4.04 -6.11 16.64
C ALA A 22 -3.19 -5.07 15.89
N ALA A 23 -2.69 -4.08 16.62
CA ALA A 23 -1.79 -3.05 16.09
C ALA A 23 -0.35 -3.55 16.04
N SER A 24 0.38 -3.13 15.01
CA SER A 24 1.81 -3.44 14.84
C SER A 24 2.51 -2.35 14.03
N GLN A 25 3.77 -2.08 14.34
CA GLN A 25 4.64 -1.25 13.51
C GLN A 25 5.44 -2.13 12.54
N ARG A 26 5.56 -1.71 11.28
CA ARG A 26 6.14 -2.54 10.22
C ARG A 26 6.93 -1.71 9.21
N LEU A 27 8.14 -2.18 8.93
CA LEU A 27 8.86 -1.78 7.73
C LEU A 27 8.43 -2.66 6.56
N VAL A 28 7.95 -2.03 5.50
CA VAL A 28 7.43 -2.66 4.30
C VAL A 28 8.21 -2.16 3.09
N GLU A 29 8.73 -3.09 2.31
CA GLU A 29 9.35 -2.81 1.01
C GLU A 29 8.23 -2.82 -0.04
N PRO A 30 7.78 -1.65 -0.52
CA PRO A 30 6.62 -1.55 -1.38
C PRO A 30 6.93 -2.07 -2.79
N VAL A 31 5.99 -2.80 -3.38
CA VAL A 31 6.11 -3.36 -4.75
C VAL A 31 5.01 -2.85 -5.65
N ALA A 32 3.76 -2.81 -5.17
CA ALA A 32 2.63 -2.36 -5.97
C ALA A 32 1.51 -1.81 -5.09
N LEU A 33 0.65 -0.97 -5.69
CA LEU A 33 -0.68 -0.67 -5.16
C LEU A 33 -1.72 -1.34 -6.05
N LEU A 34 -2.59 -2.12 -5.44
CA LEU A 34 -3.67 -2.84 -6.12
C LEU A 34 -5.00 -2.42 -5.50
N GLY A 35 -5.97 -2.04 -6.32
CA GLY A 35 -7.25 -1.59 -5.79
C GLY A 35 -8.17 -0.96 -6.81
N GLY A 36 -9.32 -0.52 -6.28
CA GLY A 36 -10.35 0.19 -7.03
C GLY A 36 -11.48 0.65 -6.09
N GLY A 37 -12.08 1.81 -6.38
CA GLY A 37 -13.11 2.39 -5.54
C GLY A 37 -12.59 2.71 -4.12
N ARG A 38 -13.19 2.08 -3.09
CA ARG A 38 -12.85 2.32 -1.68
C ARG A 38 -11.80 1.36 -1.10
N LEU A 39 -11.36 0.35 -1.85
CA LEU A 39 -10.49 -0.70 -1.34
C LEU A 39 -9.16 -0.70 -2.09
N TRP A 40 -8.13 -0.18 -1.42
CA TRP A 40 -6.75 -0.16 -1.90
C TRP A 40 -5.86 -0.99 -1.00
N TYR A 41 -4.92 -1.71 -1.63
CA TYR A 41 -3.95 -2.57 -0.99
C TYR A 41 -2.55 -2.16 -1.41
N LEU A 42 -1.67 -1.98 -0.43
CA LEU A 42 -0.23 -2.00 -0.64
C LEU A 42 0.25 -3.45 -0.62
N VAL A 43 0.87 -3.87 -1.70
CA VAL A 43 1.58 -5.15 -1.80
C VAL A 43 3.06 -4.89 -1.59
N GLY A 44 3.68 -5.67 -0.71
CA GLY A 44 5.11 -5.53 -0.44
C GLY A 44 5.67 -6.64 0.44
N TRP A 45 7.00 -6.63 0.59
CA TRP A 45 7.69 -7.53 1.50
C TRP A 45 7.66 -6.96 2.92
N CYS A 46 7.09 -7.72 3.84
CA CYS A 46 7.01 -7.31 5.24
C CYS A 46 8.23 -7.82 6.00
N ARG A 47 9.14 -6.93 6.40
CA ARG A 47 10.37 -7.32 7.10
C ARG A 47 10.11 -8.04 8.42
N LEU A 48 9.09 -7.60 9.15
CA LEU A 48 8.68 -8.22 10.41
C LEU A 48 8.25 -9.68 10.23
N ARG A 49 7.70 -10.04 9.06
CA ARG A 49 7.23 -11.41 8.78
C ARG A 49 8.18 -12.20 7.89
N GLY A 50 9.13 -11.54 7.23
CA GLY A 50 10.04 -12.16 6.28
C GLY A 50 9.32 -12.80 5.10
N ASP A 51 8.25 -12.16 4.62
CA ASP A 51 7.37 -12.73 3.59
C ASP A 51 6.58 -11.63 2.86
N GLU A 52 6.02 -11.95 1.69
CA GLU A 52 5.10 -11.06 0.98
C GLU A 52 3.77 -10.88 1.73
N ARG A 53 3.25 -9.65 1.72
CA ARG A 53 1.98 -9.31 2.36
C ARG A 53 1.21 -8.24 1.60
N GLU A 54 -0.09 -8.26 1.86
CA GLU A 54 -1.05 -7.25 1.42
C GLU A 54 -1.53 -6.46 2.63
N PHE A 55 -1.48 -5.14 2.52
CA PHE A 55 -1.90 -4.22 3.56
C PHE A 55 -3.01 -3.34 3.02
N ARG A 56 -4.20 -3.40 3.63
CA ARG A 56 -5.26 -2.46 3.26
C ARG A 56 -4.91 -1.06 3.72
N LEU A 57 -4.98 -0.08 2.83
CA LEU A 57 -4.64 1.30 3.15
C LEU A 57 -5.56 1.87 4.24
N ASP A 58 -6.84 1.48 4.26
CA ASP A 58 -7.81 1.90 5.27
C ASP A 58 -7.52 1.39 6.70
N ARG A 59 -6.59 0.42 6.83
CA ARG A 59 -6.14 -0.13 8.11
C ARG A 59 -4.78 0.41 8.55
N MET A 60 -4.14 1.26 7.75
CA MET A 60 -2.94 1.98 8.14
C MET A 60 -3.33 3.20 8.97
N ARG A 61 -2.99 3.18 10.26
CA ARG A 61 -3.18 4.33 11.16
C ARG A 61 -2.12 5.40 10.94
N HIS A 62 -0.95 5.00 10.46
CA HIS A 62 0.15 5.86 10.09
C HIS A 62 0.95 5.19 8.96
N ALA A 63 1.52 6.01 8.08
CA ALA A 63 2.46 5.59 7.05
C ALA A 63 3.44 6.72 6.77
N ALA A 64 4.74 6.43 6.84
CA ALA A 64 5.80 7.36 6.52
C ALA A 64 6.83 6.72 5.59
N THR A 65 7.28 7.48 4.61
CA THR A 65 8.37 7.08 3.72
C THR A 65 9.69 7.28 4.44
N THR A 66 10.55 6.27 4.39
CA THR A 66 11.92 6.36 4.90
C THR A 66 12.89 6.76 3.78
N ALA A 67 14.14 7.07 4.14
CA ALA A 67 15.21 7.32 3.17
C ALA A 67 15.80 6.03 2.58
N GLU A 68 15.42 4.86 3.09
CA GLU A 68 15.95 3.58 2.63
C GLU A 68 15.26 3.12 1.35
N ILE A 69 16.03 2.68 0.36
CA ILE A 69 15.52 2.13 -0.90
C ILE A 69 15.47 0.60 -0.79
N ALA A 70 14.30 0.03 -1.04
CA ALA A 70 14.08 -1.40 -1.04
C ALA A 70 14.83 -2.09 -2.20
N PRO A 71 15.35 -3.31 -2.00
CA PRO A 71 15.83 -4.16 -3.08
C PRO A 71 14.75 -4.34 -4.16
N SER A 72 15.16 -4.52 -5.41
CA SER A 72 14.23 -4.93 -6.46
C SER A 72 13.68 -6.31 -6.14
N ARG A 73 12.36 -6.40 -5.94
CA ARG A 73 11.64 -7.66 -5.72
C ARG A 73 10.52 -7.81 -6.72
N SER A 74 10.39 -9.03 -7.26
CA SER A 74 9.22 -9.47 -8.00
C SER A 74 8.34 -10.32 -7.09
N ILE A 75 7.07 -9.93 -6.94
CA ILE A 75 6.06 -10.72 -6.22
C ILE A 75 5.22 -11.43 -7.28
N GLY A 76 5.22 -12.76 -7.24
CA GLY A 76 4.43 -13.58 -8.16
C GLY A 76 2.92 -13.40 -7.94
N PRO A 77 2.10 -13.39 -9.01
CA PRO A 77 0.66 -13.18 -8.91
C PRO A 77 -0.06 -14.28 -8.11
N ASP A 78 0.51 -15.49 -8.07
CA ASP A 78 0.05 -16.65 -7.31
C ASP A 78 0.20 -16.49 -5.79
N ARG A 79 1.07 -15.57 -5.35
CA ARG A 79 1.33 -15.31 -3.92
C ARG A 79 0.36 -14.28 -3.33
N LEU A 80 -0.38 -13.58 -4.18
CA LEU A 80 -1.38 -12.60 -3.77
C LEU A 80 -2.67 -13.29 -3.33
N ARG A 81 -3.13 -13.01 -2.12
CA ARG A 81 -4.40 -13.44 -1.53
C ARG A 81 -5.40 -12.29 -1.42
N LEU A 82 -5.52 -11.49 -2.49
CA LEU A 82 -6.53 -10.44 -2.60
C LEU A 82 -7.91 -11.03 -2.94
N PRO A 83 -8.98 -10.70 -2.20
CA PRO A 83 -10.33 -11.09 -2.57
C PRO A 83 -10.83 -10.28 -3.78
N HIS A 84 -11.10 -10.96 -4.90
CA HIS A 84 -11.89 -10.53 -6.08
C HIS A 84 -11.69 -9.12 -6.66
N LEU A 85 -10.59 -8.43 -6.36
CA LEU A 85 -10.31 -7.14 -7.00
C LEU A 85 -9.81 -7.36 -8.43
N PRO A 86 -10.29 -6.59 -9.42
CA PRO A 86 -9.62 -6.54 -10.71
C PRO A 86 -8.22 -5.97 -10.48
N VAL A 87 -7.18 -6.74 -10.82
CA VAL A 87 -5.78 -6.28 -10.84
C VAL A 87 -5.69 -5.23 -11.94
N ALA A 88 -5.82 -3.95 -11.60
CA ALA A 88 -5.65 -2.88 -12.58
C ALA A 88 -4.16 -2.77 -12.94
N PRO A 89 -3.78 -2.87 -14.23
CA PRO A 89 -2.42 -2.59 -14.67
C PRO A 89 -2.00 -1.17 -14.27
N LEU A 90 -0.70 -0.99 -14.00
CA LEU A 90 -0.09 0.29 -13.57
C LEU A 90 -0.45 1.49 -14.47
N ASP A 91 -0.86 1.26 -15.72
CA ASP A 91 -1.32 2.31 -16.65
C ASP A 91 -2.55 3.09 -16.15
N PHE A 92 -3.33 2.54 -15.21
CA PHE A 92 -4.47 3.24 -14.60
C PHE A 92 -4.07 4.35 -13.62
N LEU A 93 -2.83 4.34 -13.12
CA LEU A 93 -2.30 5.33 -12.17
C LEU A 93 -2.03 6.69 -12.83
N ARG A 94 -1.92 6.78 -14.16
CA ARG A 94 -1.73 8.06 -14.88
C ARG A 94 -2.97 8.95 -14.91
N ASN A 95 -4.15 8.44 -14.56
CA ASN A 95 -5.39 9.23 -14.43
C ASN A 95 -5.76 9.52 -12.97
N ALA A 96 -4.91 9.18 -11.99
CA ALA A 96 -5.13 9.44 -10.57
C ALA A 96 -5.14 10.95 -10.23
N ASP A 97 -4.61 11.82 -11.11
CA ASP A 97 -4.73 13.28 -11.00
C ASP A 97 -6.20 13.77 -11.00
N ARG A 98 -7.15 12.96 -11.49
CA ARG A 98 -8.59 13.25 -11.38
C ARG A 98 -9.27 12.67 -10.14
N MET A 99 -8.61 11.82 -9.35
CA MET A 99 -9.17 11.26 -8.12
C MET A 99 -8.58 11.86 -6.84
N LEU A 100 -7.37 12.43 -6.89
CA LEU A 100 -6.84 13.24 -5.78
C LEU A 100 -7.65 14.54 -5.54
N SER A 101 -8.48 14.96 -6.50
CA SER A 101 -9.40 16.10 -6.38
C SER A 101 -10.81 15.74 -5.90
N ALA A 102 -11.11 14.46 -5.62
CA ALA A 102 -12.46 14.02 -5.20
C ALA A 102 -12.51 13.43 -3.77
N VAL A 103 -11.48 13.68 -2.96
CA VAL A 103 -11.57 13.51 -1.50
C VAL A 103 -11.72 14.91 -0.90
N PRO A 104 -12.89 15.30 -0.37
CA PRO A 104 -12.98 16.54 0.39
C PRO A 104 -12.14 16.36 1.65
N LEU A 105 -10.96 16.99 1.68
CA LEU A 105 -10.24 17.28 2.90
C LEU A 105 -10.91 18.48 3.57
N THR A 106 -12.11 18.28 4.10
CA THR A 106 -12.77 19.20 5.03
C THR A 106 -13.61 18.39 6.02
N MET A 107 -13.03 18.14 7.19
CA MET A 107 -13.79 18.08 8.44
C MET A 107 -13.49 19.40 9.15
N ASP A 108 -14.29 20.43 8.87
CA ASP A 108 -14.55 21.49 9.83
C ASP A 108 -15.98 21.26 10.35
N ALA A 109 -16.14 21.41 11.66
CA ALA A 109 -17.37 21.24 12.42
C ALA A 109 -18.43 22.30 12.06
#